data_AF-A0A8T3MK16-F1
#
_entry.id   AF-A0A8T3MK16-F1
#
_cell.length_a   1.000
_cell.length_b   1.000
_cell.length_c   1.000
_cell.angle_alpha   90.00
_cell.angle_beta   90.00
_cell.angle_gamma   90.00
#
_symmetry.space_group_name_H-M   'P 1'
#
loop_
_entity.id
_entity.type
_entity.pdbx_description
1 polymer ?
#
loop_
_entity_poly.entity_id
_entity_poly.type
_entity_poly.pdbx_seq_one_letter_code
_entity_poly.pdbx_strand_id
1 'polypeptide(L)' 'MPAIYLGHGAPPLIEDTIWPRELASWAERLPRPKAILVISAHWE' A
#
# COMPACT_ATOMS: atom_id res chain seq x y z
N MET A 1 -6.78 -11.57 -8.84
CA MET A 1 -6.35 -10.53 -7.88
C MET A 1 -4.87 -10.29 -8.07
N PRO A 2 -4.39 -9.05 -8.20
CA PRO A 2 -2.96 -8.78 -8.33
C PRO A 2 -2.24 -8.93 -7.00
N ALA A 3 -0.92 -9.14 -7.07
CA ALA A 3 0.00 -8.99 -5.94
C ALA A 3 0.71 -7.63 -6.07
N ILE A 4 0.93 -6.95 -4.94
CA ILE A 4 1.54 -5.63 -4.89
C ILE A 4 2.78 -5.71 -4.00
N TYR A 5 3.91 -5.23 -4.50
CA TYR A 5 5.08 -4.94 -3.69
C TYR A 5 5.09 -3.45 -3.38
N LEU A 6 5.14 -3.10 -2.09
CA LEU A 6 5.19 -1.72 -1.62
C LEU A 6 6.45 -1.53 -0.79
N GLY A 7 7.41 -0.77 -1.33
CA GLY A 7 8.48 -0.23 -0.51
C GLY A 7 7.91 0.90 0.35
N HIS A 8 7.97 0.78 1.67
CA HIS A 8 7.67 1.90 2.55
C HIS A 8 8.99 2.61 2.87
N GLY A 9 9.05 3.92 2.64
CA GLY A 9 10.24 4.71 2.95
C GLY A 9 10.35 5.03 4.45
N ALA A 10 11.28 5.91 4.81
CA ALA A 10 11.48 6.28 6.21
C ALA A 10 10.24 6.98 6.79
N PRO A 11 9.95 6.84 8.11
CA PRO A 11 8.79 7.44 8.76
C PRO A 11 8.50 8.92 8.45
N PRO A 12 9.50 9.81 8.23
CA PRO A 12 9.25 11.20 7.86
C PRO A 12 8.52 11.41 6.52
N LEU A 13 8.47 10.41 5.63
CA LEU A 13 7.75 10.51 4.36
C LEU A 13 6.22 10.36 4.51
N ILE A 14 5.73 10.18 5.74
CA ILE A 14 4.29 10.05 6.00
C ILE A 14 3.49 11.32 5.68
N GLU A 15 4.17 12.48 5.67
CA GLU A 15 3.60 13.78 5.28
C GLU A 15 3.65 14.04 3.75
N ASP A 16 4.16 13.10 2.96
CA ASP A 16 4.13 13.19 1.51
C ASP A 16 2.66 13.23 1.03
N THR A 17 2.31 14.26 0.26
CA THR A 17 0.93 14.50 -0.20
C THR A 17 0.55 13.72 -1.46
N ILE A 18 1.54 13.14 -2.15
CA ILE A 18 1.38 12.41 -3.42
C ILE A 18 1.08 10.95 -3.13
N TRP A 19 1.91 10.31 -2.30
CA TRP A 19 1.81 8.87 -2.01
C TRP A 19 0.43 8.40 -1.52
N PRO A 20 -0.30 9.11 -0.63
CA PRO A 20 -1.60 8.65 -0.14
C PRO A 20 -2.66 8.75 -1.24
N ARG A 21 -2.56 9.76 -2.11
CA ARG A 21 -3.47 9.96 -3.24
C ARG A 21 -3.30 8.86 -4.28
N GLU A 22 -2.06 8.49 -4.59
CA GLU A 22 -1.78 7.41 -5.53
C GLU A 22 -2.29 6.05 -5.01
N LEU A 23 -2.06 5.74 -3.73
CA LEU A 23 -2.60 4.55 -3.10
C LEU A 23 -4.14 4.51 -3.11
N ALA A 24 -4.79 5.65 -2.85
CA ALA A 24 -6.25 5.76 -2.93
C ALA A 24 -6.76 5.49 -4.35
N SER A 25 -6.12 6.07 -5.37
CA SER A 25 -6.48 5.84 -6.77
C SER A 25 -6.31 4.38 -7.19
N TRP A 26 -5.29 3.68 -6.64
CA TRP A 26 -5.15 2.24 -6.86
C TRP A 26 -6.29 1.46 -6.22
N ALA A 27 -6.65 1.77 -4.97
CA ALA A 27 -7.73 1.09 -4.26
C ALA A 27 -9.07 1.20 -5.01
N GLU A 28 -9.36 2.34 -5.66
CA GLU A 28 -10.56 2.53 -6.48
C GLU A 28 -10.58 1.67 -7.76
N ARG A 29 -9.41 1.38 -8.34
CA ARG A 29 -9.30 0.64 -9.61
C ARG A 29 -9.14 -0.86 -9.43
N LEU A 30 -8.73 -1.30 -8.25
CA LEU A 30 -8.49 -2.71 -7.96
C LEU A 30 -9.80 -3.46 -7.73
N PRO A 31 -9.95 -4.70 -8.24
CA PRO A 31 -11.10 -5.53 -7.90
C PRO A 31 -11.14 -5.79 -6.40
N ARG A 32 -12.34 -5.82 -5.79
CA ARG A 32 -12.50 -5.99 -4.35
C ARG A 32 -12.07 -7.41 -3.89
N PRO A 33 -11.05 -7.56 -3.02
CA PRO A 33 -10.66 -8.87 -2.52
C PRO A 33 -11.64 -9.38 -1.45
N LYS A 34 -11.66 -10.70 -1.26
CA LYS A 34 -12.32 -11.33 -0.09
C LYS A 34 -11.48 -11.20 1.19
N ALA A 35 -10.15 -11.15 1.05
CA ALA A 35 -9.18 -10.99 2.13
C ALA A 35 -7.88 -10.39 1.59
N ILE A 36 -7.10 -9.74 2.46
CA ILE A 36 -5.78 -9.20 2.15
C ILE A 36 -4.75 -9.97 2.98
N LEU A 37 -3.76 -10.57 2.33
CA LEU A 37 -2.57 -11.11 2.99
C LEU A 37 -1.47 -10.06 2.88
N VAL A 38 -1.01 -9.56 4.03
CA VAL A 38 0.13 -8.64 4.12
C VAL A 38 1.34 -9.44 4.58
N ILE A 39 2.52 -9.10 4.08
CA ILE A 39 3.81 -9.59 4.56
C ILE A 39 4.66 -8.34 4.78
N SER A 40 5.19 -8.17 5.99
CA SER A 40 5.99 -7.00 6.36
C SER A 40 7.42 -7.39 6.69
N ALA A 41 8.38 -6.56 6.25
CA ALA A 41 9.78 -6.69 6.62
C ALA A 41 10.05 -6.42 8.12
N HIS A 42 9.06 -5.87 8.83
CA HIS A 42 9.16 -5.51 10.26
C HIS A 42 8.41 -6.48 11.19
N TRP A 43 7.89 -7.60 10.68
CA TRP A 43 7.27 -8.61 11.53
C TRP A 43 8.32 -9.62 12.01
N GLU A 44 8.34 -9.83 13.33
CA GLU A 44 9.06 -10.92 14.02
C GLU A 44 8.05 -11.89 14.65
#